data_AF-A0A090WWL0-F1
#
_entry.id   AF-A0A090WWL0-F1
#
_cell.length_a   1.000
_cell.length_b   1.000
_cell.length_c   1.000
_cell.angle_alpha   90.00
_cell.angle_beta   90.00
_cell.angle_gamma   90.00
#
_symmetry.space_group_name_H-M   'P 1'
#
loop_
_entity.id
_entity.type
_entity.pdbx_description
1 polymer ?
#
loop_
_entity_poly.entity_id
_entity_poly.type
_entity_poly.pdbx_seq_one_letter_code
_entity_poly.pdbx_strand_id
1 'polypeptide(L)'
;MGKTAPFLLRFVKSNKITLKDIHIREAAAWACHFFQSYDILVDNISIYNHANKNNDGIDLDSSHDVVIKNCNINSGDDAICIKSTSPLATHDVQVSNCTLKSDWGEP
;
A
#
# COMPACT_ATOMS: atom_id res chain seq x y z
N MET A 1 -5.81 5.66 22.88
CA MET A 1 -5.92 6.36 21.60
C MET A 1 -5.20 7.69 21.73
N GLY A 2 -4.01 7.84 21.15
CA GLY A 2 -3.23 9.08 21.29
C GLY A 2 -2.00 9.04 20.39
N LYS A 3 -1.90 10.02 19.49
CA LYS A 3 -1.04 10.13 18.29
C LYS A 3 -1.45 9.24 17.12
N THR A 4 -2.11 9.85 16.14
CA THR A 4 -2.20 9.32 14.77
C THR A 4 -0.84 9.48 14.10
N ALA A 5 -0.12 8.38 13.86
CA ALA A 5 1.07 8.41 13.04
C ALA A 5 0.69 8.70 11.57
N PRO A 6 1.46 9.52 10.84
CA PRO A 6 1.14 9.84 9.45
C PRO A 6 1.43 8.64 8.54
N PHE A 7 0.65 8.50 7.47
CA PHE A 7 1.01 7.66 6.33
C PHE A 7 2.15 8.33 5.55
N LEU A 8 3.05 7.55 4.96
CA LEU A 8 4.18 8.13 4.22
C LEU A 8 3.73 8.71 2.88
N LEU A 9 2.98 7.94 2.07
CA LEU A 9 2.31 8.40 0.87
C LEU A 9 0.80 8.17 1.00
N ARG A 10 0.00 9.22 0.77
CA ARG A 10 -1.46 9.12 0.77
C ARG A 10 -2.05 9.85 -0.43
N PHE A 11 -2.81 9.11 -1.24
CA PHE A 11 -3.61 9.63 -2.33
C PHE A 11 -5.08 9.52 -1.97
N VAL A 12 -5.83 10.61 -2.13
CA VAL A 12 -7.25 10.68 -1.75
C VAL A 12 -8.03 11.21 -2.93
N LYS A 13 -9.05 10.47 -3.38
CA LYS A 13 -9.94 10.88 -4.48
C LYS A 13 -9.17 11.35 -5.71
N SER A 14 -8.11 10.61 -6.04
CA SER A 14 -7.13 10.97 -7.07
C SER A 14 -7.15 9.93 -8.19
N ASN A 15 -6.69 10.31 -9.37
CA ASN A 15 -6.65 9.41 -10.53
C ASN A 15 -5.37 9.58 -11.35
N LYS A 16 -5.07 8.57 -12.20
CA LYS A 16 -3.85 8.54 -13.05
C LYS A 16 -2.57 8.60 -12.23
N ILE A 17 -2.49 7.75 -11.21
CA ILE A 17 -1.38 7.73 -10.26
C ILE A 17 -0.33 6.73 -10.74
N THR A 18 0.92 7.14 -10.82
CA THR A 18 2.05 6.25 -11.11
C THR A 18 3.11 6.38 -10.02
N LEU A 19 3.39 5.27 -9.33
CA LEU A 19 4.57 5.11 -8.49
C LEU A 19 5.52 4.15 -9.20
N LYS A 20 6.72 4.61 -9.55
CA LYS A 20 7.65 3.83 -10.35
C LYS A 20 9.10 4.10 -10.00
N ASP A 21 9.92 3.05 -9.98
CA ASP A 21 11.38 3.10 -9.84
C ASP A 21 11.86 3.83 -8.56
N ILE A 22 11.14 3.65 -7.44
CA ILE A 22 11.43 4.29 -6.15
C ILE A 22 11.59 3.29 -5.01
N HIS A 23 12.34 3.71 -3.98
CA HIS A 23 12.45 3.01 -2.71
C HIS A 23 11.69 3.76 -1.61
N ILE A 24 10.88 3.03 -0.85
CA ILE A 24 10.05 3.56 0.25
C ILE A 24 10.46 2.81 1.52
N ARG A 25 10.82 3.53 2.58
CA ARG A 25 11.35 2.92 3.80
C ARG A 25 10.85 3.60 5.07
N GLU A 26 10.70 2.80 6.13
CA GLU A 26 10.52 3.25 7.52
C GLU A 26 9.36 4.25 7.73
N ALA A 27 8.16 3.90 7.27
CA ALA A 27 6.99 4.74 7.47
C ALA A 27 6.56 4.73 8.95
N ALA A 28 6.04 5.87 9.42
CA ALA A 28 5.53 5.98 10.80
C ALA A 28 4.28 5.12 11.04
N ALA A 29 3.56 4.75 9.98
CA ALA A 29 2.44 3.81 9.92
C ALA A 29 2.42 3.16 8.52
N TRP A 30 1.27 3.14 7.84
CA TRP A 30 1.12 2.62 6.47
C TRP A 30 2.03 3.36 5.49
N ALA A 31 2.73 2.60 4.64
CA ALA A 31 3.67 3.18 3.68
C ALA A 31 2.94 3.87 2.50
N CYS A 32 2.05 3.15 1.81
CA CYS A 32 1.29 3.70 0.69
C CYS A 32 -0.21 3.48 0.90
N HIS A 33 -1.00 4.55 0.92
CA HIS A 33 -2.46 4.46 1.04
C HIS A 33 -3.18 5.17 -0.10
N PHE A 34 -3.94 4.39 -0.87
CA PHE A 34 -4.80 4.84 -1.95
C PHE A 34 -6.26 4.78 -1.50
N PHE A 35 -6.87 5.94 -1.25
CA PHE A 35 -8.26 6.03 -0.79
C PHE A 35 -9.16 6.62 -1.87
N GLN A 36 -10.21 5.88 -2.27
CA GLN A 36 -11.16 6.30 -3.31
C GLN A 36 -10.48 6.78 -4.60
N SER A 37 -9.42 6.09 -5.01
CA SER A 37 -8.58 6.49 -6.14
C SER A 37 -8.63 5.43 -7.24
N TYR A 38 -8.32 5.81 -8.48
CA TYR A 38 -8.42 4.89 -9.62
C TYR A 38 -7.41 5.17 -10.73
N ASP A 39 -7.20 4.22 -11.64
CA ASP A 39 -6.13 4.28 -12.65
C ASP A 39 -4.76 4.42 -11.96
N ILE A 40 -4.39 3.35 -11.23
CA ILE A 40 -3.23 3.29 -10.35
C ILE A 40 -2.23 2.28 -10.90
N LEU A 41 -1.02 2.75 -11.18
CA LEU A 41 0.12 1.92 -11.53
C LEU A 41 1.20 2.00 -10.44
N VAL A 42 1.54 0.86 -9.86
CA VAL A 42 2.70 0.69 -8.99
C VAL A 42 3.64 -0.31 -9.66
N ASP A 43 4.80 0.15 -10.12
CA ASP A 43 5.70 -0.63 -10.96
C ASP A 43 7.15 -0.51 -10.49
N ASN A 44 7.83 -1.64 -10.28
CA ASN A 44 9.26 -1.68 -9.96
C ASN A 44 9.64 -0.80 -8.74
N ILE A 45 8.86 -0.89 -7.66
CA ILE A 45 9.19 -0.23 -6.40
C ILE A 45 9.69 -1.23 -5.36
N SER A 46 10.46 -0.74 -4.38
CA SER A 46 10.78 -1.50 -3.18
C SER A 46 10.23 -0.83 -1.93
N ILE A 47 9.57 -1.59 -1.07
CA ILE A 47 9.08 -1.13 0.24
C ILE A 47 9.75 -1.94 1.34
N TYR A 48 10.33 -1.26 2.33
CA TYR A 48 10.78 -1.86 3.58
C TYR A 48 10.17 -1.09 4.76
N ASN A 49 9.17 -1.66 5.43
CA ASN A 49 8.42 -0.96 6.47
C ASN A 49 8.39 -1.75 7.78
N HIS A 50 9.33 -1.45 8.70
CA HIS A 50 9.50 -2.16 9.98
C HIS A 50 9.73 -1.21 11.17
N ALA A 51 9.55 0.10 10.96
CA ALA A 51 9.85 1.12 11.95
C ALA A 51 8.93 1.11 13.17
N ASN A 52 7.66 0.69 13.02
CA ASN A 52 6.59 0.86 14.00
C ASN A 52 5.46 -0.18 13.83
N LYS A 53 4.36 0.00 14.57
CA LYS A 53 3.10 -0.76 14.38
C LYS A 53 2.32 -0.23 13.17
N ASN A 54 1.40 -1.04 12.64
CA ASN A 54 0.58 -0.70 11.45
C ASN A 54 1.50 -0.33 10.28
N ASN A 55 2.43 -1.23 9.99
CA ASN A 55 3.52 -1.04 9.05
C ASN A 55 3.25 -1.76 7.73
N ASP A 56 2.04 -1.56 7.23
CA ASP A 56 1.53 -2.07 5.97
C ASP A 56 2.35 -1.50 4.80
N GLY A 57 2.46 -2.28 3.72
CA GLY A 57 3.14 -1.88 2.49
C GLY A 57 2.24 -1.00 1.61
N ILE A 58 1.21 -1.61 1.01
CA ILE A 58 0.25 -0.93 0.12
C ILE A 58 -1.19 -1.19 0.59
N ASP A 59 -1.89 -0.14 0.97
CA ASP A 59 -3.32 -0.13 1.26
C ASP A 59 -4.13 0.38 0.06
N LEU A 60 -4.95 -0.50 -0.51
CA LEU A 60 -5.97 -0.15 -1.51
C LEU A 60 -7.33 -0.07 -0.83
N ASP A 61 -7.83 1.15 -0.65
CA ASP A 61 -9.04 1.41 0.12
C ASP A 61 -10.10 2.08 -0.74
N SER A 62 -11.19 1.35 -1.00
CA SER A 62 -12.28 1.75 -1.89
C SER A 62 -11.78 2.26 -3.25
N SER A 63 -10.76 1.60 -3.82
CA SER A 63 -10.04 2.04 -5.03
C SER A 63 -10.14 1.00 -6.16
N HIS A 64 -10.00 1.38 -7.43
CA HIS A 64 -10.16 0.44 -8.55
C HIS A 64 -9.22 0.71 -9.72
N ASP A 65 -9.20 -0.17 -10.72
CA ASP A 65 -8.27 -0.12 -11.87
C ASP A 65 -6.81 -0.02 -11.41
N VAL A 66 -6.37 -1.01 -10.62
CA VAL A 66 -5.06 -1.01 -9.96
C VAL A 66 -4.17 -2.10 -10.55
N VAL A 67 -2.96 -1.72 -10.95
CA VAL A 67 -1.90 -2.64 -11.37
C VAL A 67 -0.68 -2.47 -10.46
N ILE A 68 -0.35 -3.52 -9.71
CA ILE A 68 0.88 -3.61 -8.91
C ILE A 68 1.77 -4.68 -9.55
N LYS A 69 2.98 -4.31 -10.00
CA LYS A 69 3.88 -5.25 -10.65
C LYS A 69 5.35 -5.00 -10.40
N ASN A 70 6.17 -6.05 -10.53
CA ASN A 70 7.63 -5.98 -10.42
C ASN A 70 8.13 -5.43 -9.06
N CYS A 71 7.33 -5.55 -7.99
CA CYS A 71 7.64 -4.93 -6.70
C CYS A 71 8.29 -5.90 -5.72
N ASN A 72 9.11 -5.35 -4.82
CA ASN A 72 9.63 -6.06 -3.65
C ASN A 72 9.11 -5.39 -2.38
N ILE A 73 8.20 -6.03 -1.66
CA ILE A 73 7.53 -5.44 -0.49
C ILE A 73 7.82 -6.31 0.73
N ASN A 74 8.48 -5.72 1.72
CA ASN A 74 8.79 -6.32 3.00
C ASN A 74 8.25 -5.43 4.12
N SER A 75 7.18 -5.87 4.76
CA SER A 75 6.43 -5.10 5.74
C SER A 75 6.32 -5.83 7.08
N GLY A 76 6.29 -5.06 8.16
CA GLY A 76 6.00 -5.52 9.51
C GLY A 76 4.52 -5.85 9.73
N ASP A 77 3.65 -5.33 8.85
CA ASP A 77 2.23 -5.65 8.79
C ASP A 77 1.86 -6.18 7.38
N ASP A 78 0.61 -6.09 6.93
CA ASP A 78 0.18 -6.51 5.59
C ASP A 78 1.05 -5.95 4.44
N ALA A 79 1.60 -6.82 3.57
CA ALA A 79 2.38 -6.38 2.41
C ALA A 79 1.52 -5.63 1.39
N ILE A 80 0.33 -6.17 1.11
CA ILE A 80 -0.71 -5.52 0.32
C ILE A 80 -2.04 -5.78 1.03
N CYS A 81 -2.75 -4.73 1.40
CA CYS A 81 -4.06 -4.80 2.04
C CYS A 81 -5.14 -4.28 1.07
N ILE A 82 -6.19 -5.09 0.86
CA ILE A 82 -7.37 -4.72 0.05
C ILE A 82 -8.53 -4.49 1.00
N LYS A 83 -9.07 -3.27 1.00
CA LYS A 83 -10.09 -2.82 1.96
C LYS A 83 -11.12 -1.89 1.33
N SER A 84 -12.22 -1.67 2.03
CA SER A 84 -13.31 -0.80 1.58
C SER A 84 -13.93 -0.11 2.80
N THR A 85 -13.23 0.90 3.33
CA THR A 85 -13.68 1.67 4.50
C THR A 85 -14.69 2.76 4.14
N SER A 86 -14.98 2.92 2.84
CA SER A 86 -16.13 3.66 2.34
C SER A 86 -17.18 2.72 1.74
N PRO A 87 -18.39 3.21 1.40
CA PRO A 87 -19.40 2.40 0.71
C PRO A 87 -19.00 1.88 -0.68
N LEU A 88 -17.91 2.40 -1.26
CA LEU A 88 -17.38 1.94 -2.55
C LEU A 88 -16.48 0.72 -2.35
N ALA A 89 -16.66 -0.30 -3.17
CA ALA A 89 -15.80 -1.48 -3.17
C ALA A 89 -14.42 -1.17 -3.78
N THR A 90 -13.40 -1.87 -3.30
CA THR A 90 -12.14 -2.04 -4.05
C THR A 90 -12.31 -3.19 -5.03
N HIS A 91 -12.06 -2.95 -6.31
CA HIS A 91 -12.22 -3.95 -7.38
C HIS A 91 -11.21 -3.72 -8.52
N ASP A 92 -11.10 -4.68 -9.45
CA ASP A 92 -10.18 -4.62 -10.60
C ASP A 92 -8.73 -4.36 -10.19
N VAL A 93 -8.24 -5.21 -9.28
CA VAL A 93 -6.86 -5.18 -8.76
C VAL A 93 -6.06 -6.33 -9.36
N GLN A 94 -4.98 -6.00 -10.08
CA GLN A 94 -4.01 -6.95 -10.57
C GLN A 94 -2.70 -6.82 -9.79
N VAL A 95 -2.22 -7.93 -9.22
CA VAL A 95 -0.90 -8.03 -8.60
C VAL A 95 -0.10 -9.12 -9.33
N SER A 96 1.10 -8.80 -9.84
CA SER A 96 1.88 -9.75 -10.63
C SER A 96 3.39 -9.53 -10.52
N ASN A 97 4.18 -10.60 -10.58
CA ASN A 97 5.64 -10.53 -10.52
C ASN A 97 6.19 -9.74 -9.30
N CYS A 98 5.63 -9.99 -8.12
CA CYS A 98 6.08 -9.34 -6.88
C CYS A 98 6.68 -10.36 -5.90
N THR A 99 7.68 -9.93 -5.14
CA THR A 99 8.12 -10.62 -3.92
C THR A 99 7.47 -9.93 -2.73
N LEU A 100 6.70 -10.67 -1.94
CA LEU A 100 5.92 -10.14 -0.82
C LEU A 100 6.32 -10.86 0.48
N LYS A 101 6.64 -10.10 1.53
CA LYS A 101 6.87 -10.58 2.89
C LYS A 101 6.05 -9.72 3.86
N SER A 102 5.27 -10.39 4.71
CA SER A 102 4.54 -9.79 5.83
C SER A 102 5.00 -10.51 7.09
N ASP A 103 5.36 -9.73 8.12
CA ASP A 103 5.76 -10.26 9.43
C ASP A 103 4.59 -10.17 10.46
N TRP A 104 3.37 -9.85 10.01
CA TRP A 104 2.18 -9.91 10.85
C TRP A 104 1.73 -11.36 11.07
N GLY A 105 1.56 -11.75 12.34
CA GLY A 105 1.11 -13.10 12.70
C GLY A 105 2.23 -14.15 12.81
N GLU A 106 3.50 -13.74 12.71
CA GLU A 106 4.63 -14.56 13.16
C GLU A 106 4.55 -14.77 14.70
N PRO A 107 4.85 -15.97 15.21
CA PRO A 107 4.81 -16.28 16.65
C PRO A 107 5.82 -15.48 17.49
#